data_AF-A6HKW5-F1
#
_entry.id   AF-A6HKW5-F1
#
_cell.length_a   1.000
_cell.length_b   1.000
_cell.length_c   1.000
_cell.angle_alpha   90.00
_cell.angle_beta   90.00
_cell.angle_gamma   90.00
#
_symmetry.space_group_name_H-M   'P 1'
#
loop_
_entity.id
_entity.type
_entity.pdbx_description
1 polymer ?
#
loop_
_entity_poly.entity_id
_entity_poly.type
_entity_poly.pdbx_seq_one_letter_code
_entity_poly.pdbx_strand_id
1 'polypeptide(L)'
;MPRKLLLLPQLSACSALRVPRARPAASPAMNAARTGYRVFSANSTAACTELAKRITERLGAELGKSVVYQETNGETRVEIKESVRGQDIFIIQTIPRDVNTAVMELLIMAYALKTACARNIIGVIPYFPYSKQSKMRKRGSIVCKLLASMLAKAGLTHIITMDLHQKEIQGFFCFPVDNLRASPFLLQYIQEETESPRWFVH
;
A
#
# COMPACT_ATOMS: atom_id res chain seq x y z
N MET A 1 67.39 -12.95 27.62
CA MET A 1 67.88 -11.70 28.25
C MET A 1 67.31 -10.51 27.47
N PRO A 2 66.88 -9.41 28.12
CA PRO A 2 65.46 -9.07 28.19
C PRO A 2 65.10 -7.63 27.73
N ARG A 3 63.80 -7.29 27.89
CA ARG A 3 63.16 -5.95 27.99
C ARG A 3 62.85 -5.27 26.64
N LYS A 4 61.67 -4.69 26.40
CA LYS A 4 60.85 -3.88 27.30
C LYS A 4 59.37 -3.89 26.89
N LEU A 5 58.53 -3.99 27.91
CA LEU A 5 57.10 -3.78 27.96
C LEU A 5 56.78 -2.30 27.69
N LEU A 6 55.84 -2.01 26.78
CA LEU A 6 55.05 -0.77 26.79
C LEU A 6 53.58 -1.14 26.60
N LEU A 7 52.83 -0.98 27.69
CA LEU A 7 51.38 -0.98 27.76
C LEU A 7 50.81 0.21 26.97
N LEU A 8 49.63 0.01 26.37
CA LEU A 8 48.42 0.87 26.37
C LEU A 8 47.54 0.54 25.13
N PRO A 9 46.23 0.78 25.16
CA PRO A 9 45.22 0.30 26.09
C PRO A 9 44.19 -0.60 25.38
N GLN A 10 43.43 -1.37 26.16
CA GLN A 10 42.22 -2.04 25.68
C GLN A 10 41.14 -1.02 25.32
N LEU A 11 40.71 -1.00 24.05
CA LEU A 11 39.44 -0.44 23.60
C LEU A 11 38.83 -1.49 22.68
N SER A 12 38.11 -2.45 23.25
CA SER A 12 36.67 -2.35 23.51
C SER A 12 35.85 -2.35 22.22
N ALA A 13 35.19 -3.49 22.01
CA ALA A 13 33.96 -3.67 21.24
C ALA A 13 33.98 -3.15 19.79
N CYS A 14 34.18 -4.09 18.86
CA CYS A 14 33.42 -4.11 17.61
C CYS A 14 31.93 -4.04 17.95
N SER A 15 31.39 -2.81 18.05
CA SER A 15 29.97 -2.61 18.19
C SER A 15 29.35 -3.03 16.87
N ALA A 16 28.72 -4.19 16.88
CA ALA A 16 27.81 -4.68 15.86
C ALA A 16 27.02 -3.51 15.25
N LEU A 17 26.92 -3.49 13.91
CA LEU A 17 25.98 -2.64 13.19
C LEU A 17 24.60 -2.76 13.86
N ARG A 18 24.26 -1.80 14.71
CA ARG A 18 22.89 -1.59 15.15
C ARG A 18 22.20 -0.89 14.01
N VAL A 19 21.65 -1.70 13.09
CA VAL A 19 20.38 -1.35 12.48
C VAL A 19 19.49 -0.87 13.62
N PRO A 20 18.86 0.32 13.56
CA PRO A 20 17.98 0.76 14.63
C PRO A 20 16.94 -0.34 14.82
N ARG A 21 17.07 -1.10 15.92
CA ARG A 21 16.05 -2.06 16.34
C ARG A 21 14.81 -1.23 16.52
N ALA A 22 13.84 -1.39 15.61
CA ALA A 22 12.49 -0.94 15.85
C ALA A 22 12.15 -1.39 17.28
N ARG A 23 11.74 -0.44 18.13
CA ARG A 23 11.29 -0.77 19.49
C ARG A 23 10.29 -1.91 19.33
N PRO A 24 10.37 -3.01 20.10
CA PRO A 24 9.33 -4.00 20.06
C PRO A 24 8.05 -3.25 20.45
N ALA A 25 7.16 -3.06 19.47
CA ALA A 25 5.85 -2.51 19.74
C ALA A 25 5.24 -3.46 20.78
N ALA A 26 4.89 -2.90 21.94
CA ALA A 26 4.17 -3.63 22.96
C ALA A 26 3.02 -4.37 22.28
N SER A 27 2.98 -5.69 22.41
CA SER A 27 1.90 -6.51 21.89
C SER A 27 0.58 -5.98 22.46
N PRO A 28 -0.29 -5.32 21.68
CA PRO A 28 -1.61 -5.00 22.18
C PRO A 28 -2.39 -6.29 22.10
N ALA A 29 -2.64 -6.89 23.25
CA ALA A 29 -3.67 -7.90 23.38
C ALA A 29 -4.94 -7.36 22.73
N MET A 30 -5.55 -8.23 21.92
CA MET A 30 -6.77 -8.03 21.16
C MET A 30 -7.80 -7.18 21.90
N ASN A 31 -8.39 -6.22 21.18
CA ASN A 31 -9.83 -5.99 21.29
C ASN A 31 -10.33 -5.20 20.07
N ALA A 32 -11.25 -5.86 19.38
CA ALA A 32 -12.11 -5.29 18.36
C ALA A 32 -12.81 -4.00 18.86
N ALA A 33 -13.19 -3.16 17.88
CA ALA A 33 -14.19 -2.09 18.00
C ALA A 33 -13.78 -0.72 18.57
N ARG A 34 -12.53 -0.26 18.39
CA ARG A 34 -12.20 1.16 18.65
C ARG A 34 -12.23 2.10 17.45
N THR A 35 -12.35 1.57 16.24
CA THR A 35 -12.24 2.37 15.02
C THR A 35 -13.46 2.17 14.14
N GLY A 36 -14.14 3.26 13.79
CA GLY A 36 -15.26 3.25 12.84
C GLY A 36 -14.87 2.88 11.41
N TYR A 37 -13.61 2.51 11.19
CA TYR A 37 -13.05 2.11 9.91
C TYR A 37 -12.57 0.65 9.90
N ARG A 38 -12.63 0.01 8.73
CA ARG A 38 -12.07 -1.31 8.46
C ARG A 38 -11.14 -1.26 7.25
N VAL A 39 -10.12 -2.11 7.25
CA VAL A 39 -9.12 -2.17 6.17
C VAL A 39 -9.11 -3.57 5.57
N PHE A 40 -9.32 -3.68 4.26
CA PHE A 40 -9.27 -4.93 3.51
C PHE A 40 -8.13 -4.89 2.50
N SER A 41 -7.63 -6.07 2.11
CA SER A 41 -6.71 -6.22 0.98
C SER A 41 -7.42 -6.96 -0.14
N ALA A 42 -7.45 -6.38 -1.34
CA ALA A 42 -8.06 -7.01 -2.50
C ALA A 42 -7.15 -8.03 -3.21
N ASN A 43 -5.86 -8.10 -2.86
CA ASN A 43 -4.91 -8.97 -3.55
C ASN A 43 -5.17 -10.45 -3.28
N SER A 44 -5.19 -11.27 -4.33
CA SER A 44 -5.16 -12.74 -4.22
C SER A 44 -3.80 -13.31 -3.79
N THR A 45 -2.70 -12.63 -4.13
CA THR A 45 -1.34 -13.11 -3.85
C THR A 45 -0.80 -12.57 -2.53
N ALA A 46 -0.33 -13.45 -1.64
CA ALA A 46 0.13 -13.10 -0.29
C ALA A 46 1.32 -12.11 -0.25
N ALA A 47 2.21 -12.14 -1.24
CA ALA A 47 3.31 -11.19 -1.36
C ALA A 47 2.82 -9.75 -1.60
N CYS A 48 1.72 -9.59 -2.35
CA CYS A 48 1.11 -8.29 -2.61
C CYS A 48 0.37 -7.73 -1.38
N THR A 49 0.05 -8.57 -0.40
CA THR A 49 -0.58 -8.17 0.87
C THR A 49 0.43 -7.56 1.87
N GLU A 50 1.74 -7.63 1.61
CA GLU A 50 2.77 -7.15 2.57
C GLU A 50 2.60 -5.67 2.92
N LEU A 51 2.31 -4.82 1.92
CA LEU A 51 2.08 -3.39 2.14
C LEU A 51 0.83 -3.16 3.01
N ALA A 52 -0.25 -3.92 2.76
CA ALA A 52 -1.48 -3.80 3.52
C ALA A 52 -1.24 -4.15 5.00
N LYS A 53 -0.48 -5.23 5.27
CA LYS A 53 -0.09 -5.61 6.64
C LYS A 53 0.72 -4.52 7.34
N ARG A 54 1.73 -3.96 6.67
CA ARG A 54 2.53 -2.86 7.23
C ARG A 54 1.71 -1.61 7.53
N ILE A 55 0.72 -1.30 6.69
CA ILE A 55 -0.20 -0.18 6.93
C ILE A 55 -1.06 -0.47 8.16
N THR A 56 -1.66 -1.67 8.27
CA THR A 56 -2.50 -2.03 9.42
C THR A 56 -1.72 -2.10 10.73
N GLU A 57 -0.47 -2.60 10.70
CA GLU A 57 0.43 -2.61 11.85
C GLU A 57 0.72 -1.20 12.37
N ARG A 58 0.99 -0.24 11.47
CA ARG A 58 1.21 1.17 11.83
C ARG A 58 -0.05 1.86 12.36
N LEU A 59 -1.23 1.43 11.89
CA LEU A 59 -2.52 1.94 12.36
C LEU A 59 -3.01 1.26 13.65
N GLY A 60 -2.34 0.21 14.12
CA GLY A 60 -2.82 -0.61 15.24
C GLY A 60 -4.15 -1.30 14.94
N ALA A 61 -4.41 -1.62 13.67
CA ALA A 61 -5.63 -2.27 13.19
C ALA A 61 -5.33 -3.68 12.67
N GLU A 62 -6.36 -4.51 12.59
CA GLU A 62 -6.28 -5.82 11.93
C GLU A 62 -6.86 -5.73 10.51
N LEU A 63 -6.32 -6.55 9.59
CA LEU A 63 -6.91 -6.71 8.28
C LEU A 63 -8.27 -7.40 8.40
N GLY A 64 -9.23 -6.88 7.65
CA GLY A 64 -10.55 -7.43 7.56
C GLY A 64 -10.56 -8.84 6.98
N LYS A 65 -11.50 -9.65 7.45
CA LYS A 65 -11.63 -11.05 7.05
C LYS A 65 -12.29 -11.11 5.68
N SER A 66 -11.52 -11.36 4.64
CA SER A 66 -12.00 -11.59 3.27
C SER A 66 -11.21 -12.70 2.59
N VAL A 67 -11.88 -13.41 1.69
CA VAL A 67 -11.25 -14.40 0.81
C VAL A 67 -11.32 -13.86 -0.61
N VAL A 68 -10.16 -13.78 -1.27
CA VAL A 68 -10.03 -13.42 -2.69
C VAL A 68 -9.28 -14.55 -3.37
N TYR A 69 -9.88 -15.16 -4.39
CA TYR A 69 -9.27 -16.26 -5.11
C TYR A 69 -9.73 -16.29 -6.57
N GLN A 70 -8.97 -17.01 -7.39
CA GLN A 70 -9.33 -17.32 -8.78
C GLN A 70 -9.92 -18.72 -8.83
N GLU A 71 -11.08 -18.84 -9.48
CA GLU A 71 -11.67 -20.12 -9.83
C GLU A 71 -10.82 -20.81 -10.93
N THR A 72 -11.05 -22.10 -11.18
CA THR A 72 -10.26 -22.87 -12.16
C THR A 72 -10.39 -22.37 -13.60
N ASN A 73 -11.46 -21.63 -13.90
CA ASN A 73 -11.71 -20.97 -15.19
C ASN A 73 -11.04 -19.58 -15.29
N GLY A 74 -10.36 -19.10 -14.25
CA GLY A 74 -9.75 -17.77 -14.20
C GLY A 74 -10.72 -16.63 -13.84
N GLU A 75 -11.92 -16.94 -13.36
CA GLU A 75 -12.84 -15.95 -12.84
C GLU A 75 -12.48 -15.58 -11.39
N THR A 76 -12.55 -14.28 -11.10
CA THR A 76 -12.23 -13.75 -9.79
C THR A 76 -13.43 -13.83 -8.86
N ARG A 77 -13.24 -14.37 -7.66
CA ARG A 77 -14.28 -14.42 -6.63
C ARG A 77 -13.80 -13.79 -5.33
N VAL A 78 -14.69 -12.98 -4.74
CA VAL A 78 -14.45 -12.28 -3.48
C VAL A 78 -15.57 -12.59 -2.51
N GLU A 79 -15.20 -12.94 -1.28
CA GLU A 79 -16.14 -13.16 -0.19
C GLU A 79 -15.71 -12.40 1.06
N ILE A 80 -16.61 -11.58 1.59
CA ILE A 80 -16.38 -10.83 2.83
C ILE A 80 -16.91 -11.66 3.99
N LYS A 81 -16.07 -12.00 4.96
CA LYS A 81 -16.36 -12.93 6.06
C LYS A 81 -16.75 -12.22 7.36
N GLU A 82 -17.03 -10.92 7.31
CA GLU A 82 -17.46 -10.14 8.47
C GLU A 82 -18.44 -9.02 8.09
N SER A 83 -19.16 -8.47 9.08
CA SER A 83 -20.12 -7.39 8.85
C SER A 83 -19.41 -6.05 8.66
N VAL A 84 -19.73 -5.37 7.56
CA VAL A 84 -19.18 -4.06 7.15
C VAL A 84 -20.25 -2.96 7.09
N ARG A 85 -21.48 -3.26 7.54
CA ARG A 85 -22.65 -2.39 7.38
C ARG A 85 -22.45 -1.05 8.09
N GLY A 86 -22.61 0.03 7.33
CA GLY A 86 -22.54 1.39 7.86
C GLY A 86 -21.14 1.82 8.34
N GLN A 87 -20.09 1.07 8.02
CA GLN A 87 -18.70 1.37 8.36
C GLN A 87 -17.96 2.01 7.18
N ASP A 88 -16.86 2.70 7.49
CA ASP A 88 -15.95 3.26 6.50
C ASP A 88 -14.89 2.23 6.15
N ILE A 89 -14.78 1.87 4.88
CA ILE A 89 -13.95 0.75 4.43
C ILE A 89 -12.81 1.25 3.56
N PHE A 90 -11.60 0.82 3.87
CA PHE A 90 -10.41 1.06 3.08
C PHE A 90 -10.01 -0.22 2.36
N ILE A 91 -9.98 -0.21 1.03
CA ILE A 91 -9.50 -1.35 0.22
C ILE A 91 -8.09 -1.01 -0.23
N ILE A 92 -7.10 -1.75 0.25
CA ILE A 92 -5.72 -1.64 -0.23
C ILE A 92 -5.55 -2.59 -1.39
N GLN A 93 -5.20 -2.05 -2.57
CA GLN A 93 -4.86 -2.86 -3.73
C GLN A 93 -3.50 -2.46 -4.29
N THR A 94 -2.62 -3.45 -4.36
CA THR A 94 -1.35 -3.35 -5.07
C THR A 94 -1.48 -4.03 -6.41
N ILE A 95 -0.63 -3.68 -7.37
CA ILE A 95 -0.81 -4.14 -8.75
C ILE A 95 0.39 -5.01 -9.13
N PRO A 96 0.23 -6.34 -9.12
CA PRO A 96 1.23 -7.27 -9.58
C PRO A 96 1.37 -7.24 -11.11
N ARG A 97 2.15 -8.19 -11.66
CA ARG A 97 2.36 -8.32 -13.10
C ARG A 97 1.05 -8.43 -13.89
N ASP A 98 0.05 -9.12 -13.33
CA ASP A 98 -1.28 -9.21 -13.93
C ASP A 98 -2.17 -8.04 -13.45
N VAL A 99 -2.12 -6.97 -14.23
CA VAL A 99 -2.85 -5.73 -13.95
C VAL A 99 -4.37 -5.92 -14.07
N ASN A 100 -4.83 -6.74 -15.01
CA ASN A 100 -6.26 -6.88 -15.28
C ASN A 100 -6.96 -7.64 -14.17
N THR A 101 -6.35 -8.72 -13.72
CA THR A 101 -6.84 -9.49 -12.58
C THR A 101 -6.91 -8.62 -11.33
N ALA A 102 -5.87 -7.84 -11.03
CA ALA A 102 -5.86 -6.95 -9.87
C ALA A 102 -6.94 -5.85 -9.95
N VAL A 103 -7.23 -5.34 -11.15
CA VAL A 103 -8.33 -4.39 -11.37
C VAL A 103 -9.68 -5.07 -11.13
N MET A 104 -9.87 -6.30 -11.62
CA MET A 104 -11.13 -7.04 -11.43
C MET A 104 -11.34 -7.42 -9.96
N GLU A 105 -10.31 -7.88 -9.26
CA GLU A 105 -10.33 -8.13 -7.81
C GLU A 105 -10.81 -6.91 -7.02
N LEU A 106 -10.25 -5.73 -7.34
CA LEU A 106 -10.64 -4.47 -6.71
C LEU A 106 -12.09 -4.09 -7.01
N LEU A 107 -12.52 -4.18 -8.28
CA LEU A 107 -13.88 -3.84 -8.69
C LEU A 107 -14.92 -4.76 -8.01
N ILE A 108 -14.66 -6.06 -7.98
CA ILE A 108 -15.55 -7.05 -7.37
C ILE A 108 -15.59 -6.86 -5.86
N MET A 109 -14.44 -6.63 -5.20
CA MET A 109 -14.41 -6.36 -3.76
C MET A 109 -15.18 -5.08 -3.40
N ALA A 110 -14.98 -3.99 -4.15
CA ALA A 110 -15.73 -2.76 -3.96
C ALA A 110 -17.23 -2.97 -4.13
N TYR A 111 -17.64 -3.70 -5.16
CA TYR A 111 -19.05 -3.99 -5.42
C TYR A 111 -19.66 -4.89 -4.34
N ALA A 112 -18.92 -5.87 -3.83
CA ALA A 112 -19.33 -6.70 -2.72
C ALA A 112 -19.54 -5.88 -1.43
N LEU A 113 -18.62 -4.96 -1.12
CA LEU A 113 -18.73 -4.05 0.03
C LEU A 113 -19.91 -3.07 -0.11
N LYS A 114 -20.16 -2.57 -1.32
CA LYS A 114 -21.32 -1.73 -1.63
C LYS A 114 -22.62 -2.50 -1.38
N THR A 115 -22.70 -3.74 -1.87
CA THR A 115 -23.86 -4.62 -1.67
C THR A 115 -24.07 -4.94 -0.19
N ALA A 116 -22.98 -5.09 0.57
CA ALA A 116 -23.00 -5.26 2.02
C ALA A 116 -23.31 -3.96 2.81
N CYS A 117 -23.71 -2.88 2.12
CA CYS A 117 -24.12 -1.60 2.71
C CYS A 117 -23.01 -0.90 3.52
N ALA A 118 -21.76 -0.97 3.04
CA ALA A 118 -20.69 -0.09 3.53
C ALA A 118 -21.08 1.39 3.34
N ARG A 119 -20.68 2.25 4.28
CA ARG A 119 -21.01 3.70 4.22
C ARG A 119 -20.13 4.41 3.21
N ASN A 120 -18.82 4.24 3.34
CA ASN A 120 -17.81 4.78 2.44
C ASN A 120 -16.86 3.67 2.03
N ILE A 121 -16.43 3.68 0.77
CA ILE A 121 -15.50 2.72 0.21
C ILE A 121 -14.34 3.49 -0.40
N ILE A 122 -13.23 3.54 0.33
CA ILE A 122 -12.01 4.25 -0.01
C ILE A 122 -11.03 3.27 -0.65
N GLY A 123 -10.69 3.49 -1.92
CA GLY A 123 -9.66 2.70 -2.60
C GLY A 123 -8.27 3.27 -2.33
N VAL A 124 -7.40 2.51 -1.67
CA VAL A 124 -5.98 2.84 -1.51
C VAL A 124 -5.20 2.09 -2.60
N ILE A 125 -4.81 2.82 -3.64
CA ILE A 125 -4.15 2.30 -4.83
C ILE A 125 -2.80 3.02 -5.00
N PRO A 126 -1.72 2.54 -4.34
CA PRO A 126 -0.43 3.24 -4.33
C PRO A 126 0.10 3.49 -5.75
N TYR A 127 0.02 2.49 -6.62
CA TYR A 127 0.35 2.61 -8.04
C TYR A 127 -0.92 2.50 -8.87
N PHE A 128 -1.39 3.61 -9.45
CA PHE A 128 -2.62 3.60 -10.24
C PHE A 128 -2.40 2.95 -11.63
N PRO A 129 -3.14 1.89 -11.99
CA PRO A 129 -2.93 1.17 -13.24
C PRO A 129 -3.46 1.98 -14.41
N TYR A 130 -2.98 1.67 -15.63
CA TYR A 130 -3.37 2.38 -16.85
C TYR A 130 -3.11 3.90 -16.85
N SER A 131 -2.44 4.44 -15.84
CA SER A 131 -2.13 5.89 -15.69
C SER A 131 -1.31 6.46 -16.84
N LYS A 132 -0.47 5.65 -17.49
CA LYS A 132 0.29 6.02 -18.70
C LYS A 132 -0.62 6.20 -19.93
N GLN A 133 -1.80 5.59 -19.94
CA GLN A 133 -2.82 5.70 -20.99
C GLN A 133 -3.87 6.79 -20.65
N SER A 134 -3.39 7.93 -20.16
CA SER A 134 -4.20 9.09 -19.75
C SER A 134 -4.43 10.11 -20.87
N LYS A 135 -3.70 10.01 -21.99
CA LYS A 135 -3.87 10.86 -23.16
C LYS A 135 -4.27 10.01 -24.36
N MET A 136 -5.24 10.49 -25.13
CA MET A 136 -5.63 9.83 -26.37
C MET A 136 -4.48 9.91 -27.37
N ARG A 137 -4.07 8.77 -27.92
CA ARG A 137 -3.06 8.69 -28.97
C ARG A 137 -3.73 8.23 -30.27
N LYS A 138 -3.61 9.03 -31.33
CA LYS A 138 -4.25 8.77 -32.64
C LYS A 138 -5.75 8.47 -32.46
N ARG A 139 -6.28 7.43 -33.11
CA ARG A 139 -7.65 6.90 -32.94
C ARG A 139 -7.75 5.90 -31.77
N GLY A 140 -7.19 6.27 -30.62
CA GLY A 140 -7.14 5.42 -29.43
C GLY A 140 -8.19 5.80 -28.39
N SER A 141 -8.17 5.13 -27.24
CA SER A 141 -9.03 5.42 -26.08
C SER A 141 -8.23 6.01 -24.92
N ILE A 142 -8.93 6.63 -23.96
CA ILE A 142 -8.36 7.07 -22.68
C ILE A 142 -8.73 6.04 -21.63
N VAL A 143 -7.97 4.93 -21.59
CA VAL A 143 -8.27 3.79 -20.71
C VAL A 143 -8.22 4.16 -19.23
N CYS A 144 -7.37 5.12 -18.85
CA CYS A 144 -7.33 5.65 -17.48
C CYS A 144 -8.67 6.27 -17.05
N LYS A 145 -9.38 6.95 -17.97
CA LYS A 145 -10.70 7.55 -17.70
C LYS A 145 -11.80 6.50 -17.66
N LEU A 146 -11.71 5.47 -18.50
CA LEU A 146 -12.59 4.31 -18.43
C LEU A 146 -12.48 3.64 -17.06
N LEU A 147 -11.26 3.38 -16.60
CA LEU A 147 -11.02 2.74 -15.31
C LEU A 147 -11.57 3.58 -14.15
N ALA A 148 -11.34 4.90 -14.15
CA ALA A 148 -11.91 5.80 -13.14
C ALA A 148 -13.45 5.72 -13.09
N SER A 149 -14.09 5.65 -14.26
CA SER A 149 -15.55 5.48 -14.36
C SER A 149 -16.01 4.11 -13.84
N MET A 150 -15.28 3.04 -14.12
CA MET A 150 -15.58 1.69 -13.62
C MET A 150 -15.49 1.62 -12.09
N LEU A 151 -14.45 2.22 -11.51
CA LEU A 151 -14.28 2.29 -10.05
C LEU A 151 -15.45 3.01 -9.37
N ALA A 152 -15.91 4.12 -9.96
CA ALA A 152 -17.09 4.84 -9.47
C ALA A 152 -18.36 3.96 -9.54
N LYS A 153 -18.54 3.25 -10.66
CA LYS A 153 -19.69 2.35 -10.84
C LYS A 153 -19.68 1.16 -9.87
N ALA A 154 -18.49 0.61 -9.60
CA ALA A 154 -18.31 -0.45 -8.60
C ALA A 154 -18.67 0.02 -7.17
N GLY A 155 -18.53 1.30 -6.87
CA GLY A 155 -18.97 1.89 -5.60
C GLY A 155 -17.90 2.61 -4.79
N LEU A 156 -16.72 2.88 -5.36
CA LEU A 156 -15.72 3.69 -4.66
C LEU A 156 -16.26 5.10 -4.44
N THR A 157 -16.11 5.59 -3.21
CA THR A 157 -16.49 6.95 -2.80
C THR A 157 -15.30 7.90 -2.73
N HIS A 158 -14.08 7.35 -2.61
CA HIS A 158 -12.84 8.11 -2.53
C HIS A 158 -11.68 7.22 -3.04
N ILE A 159 -10.64 7.81 -3.63
CA ILE A 159 -9.37 7.12 -3.92
C ILE A 159 -8.14 7.84 -3.32
N ILE A 160 -7.28 7.08 -2.68
CA ILE A 160 -5.96 7.51 -2.22
C ILE A 160 -4.92 6.82 -3.10
N THR A 161 -4.03 7.60 -3.70
CA THR A 161 -2.99 7.10 -4.61
C THR A 161 -1.69 7.86 -4.40
N MET A 162 -0.60 7.39 -5.00
CA MET A 162 0.72 8.02 -4.88
C MET A 162 1.28 8.34 -6.27
N ASP A 163 1.76 9.57 -6.44
CA ASP A 163 2.47 10.05 -7.62
C ASP A 163 1.83 9.64 -8.95
N LEU A 164 0.58 10.07 -9.15
CA LEU A 164 -0.09 9.93 -10.46
C LEU A 164 0.81 10.42 -11.60
N HIS A 165 0.83 9.66 -12.70
CA HIS A 165 1.69 9.93 -13.85
C HIS A 165 1.52 11.35 -14.41
N GLN A 166 0.30 11.88 -14.38
CA GLN A 166 -0.07 13.24 -14.77
C GLN A 166 -1.08 13.74 -13.72
N LYS A 167 -0.95 14.99 -13.26
CA LYS A 167 -1.82 15.51 -12.19
C LYS A 167 -3.27 15.64 -12.64
N GLU A 168 -3.48 15.87 -13.93
CA GLU A 168 -4.77 16.04 -14.58
C GLU A 168 -5.64 14.78 -14.50
N ILE A 169 -5.04 13.62 -14.24
CA ILE A 169 -5.76 12.34 -14.02
C ILE A 169 -6.76 12.48 -12.86
N GLN A 170 -6.52 13.36 -11.88
CA GLN A 170 -7.48 13.63 -10.81
C GLN A 170 -8.86 14.06 -11.35
N GLY A 171 -8.89 14.83 -12.45
CA GLY A 171 -10.13 15.25 -13.10
C GLY A 171 -10.88 14.12 -13.83
N PHE A 172 -10.32 12.90 -13.87
CA PHE A 172 -11.01 11.75 -14.45
C PHE A 172 -12.03 11.13 -13.51
N PHE A 173 -11.84 11.28 -12.21
CA PHE A 173 -12.73 10.72 -11.20
C PHE A 173 -13.92 11.66 -10.96
N CYS A 174 -15.09 11.08 -10.68
CA CYS A 174 -16.28 11.83 -10.28
C CYS A 174 -16.41 11.97 -8.75
N PHE A 175 -15.39 11.53 -8.00
CA PHE A 175 -15.33 11.53 -6.55
C PHE A 175 -13.94 12.02 -6.09
N PRO A 176 -13.76 12.38 -4.81
CA PRO A 176 -12.51 12.96 -4.32
C PRO A 176 -11.29 12.03 -4.48
N VAL A 177 -10.13 12.63 -4.79
CA VAL A 177 -8.87 11.94 -5.07
C VAL A 177 -7.75 12.57 -4.25
N ASP A 178 -7.14 11.78 -3.37
CA ASP A 178 -5.92 12.15 -2.67
C ASP A 178 -4.70 11.58 -3.41
N ASN A 179 -3.92 12.46 -4.06
CA ASN A 179 -2.67 12.08 -4.73
C ASN A 179 -1.47 12.48 -3.87
N LEU A 180 -0.98 11.53 -3.09
CA LEU A 180 0.15 11.72 -2.19
C LEU A 180 1.48 11.79 -2.98
N ARG A 181 2.48 12.42 -2.39
CA ARG A 181 3.83 12.56 -2.96
C ARG A 181 4.84 11.73 -2.18
N ALA A 182 5.60 10.89 -2.88
CA ALA A 182 6.73 10.16 -2.30
C ALA A 182 8.00 11.02 -2.23
N SER A 183 8.04 12.19 -2.88
CA SER A 183 9.22 13.04 -2.95
C SER A 183 9.86 13.39 -1.60
N PRO A 184 9.14 13.65 -0.49
CA PRO A 184 9.78 13.94 0.79
C PRO A 184 10.60 12.75 1.30
N PHE A 185 10.10 11.53 1.15
CA PHE A 185 10.79 10.30 1.58
C PHE A 185 12.02 10.01 0.71
N LEU A 186 11.91 10.23 -0.61
CA LEU A 186 13.03 10.04 -1.53
C LEU A 186 14.14 11.07 -1.31
N LEU A 187 13.78 12.34 -1.07
CA LEU A 187 14.75 13.39 -0.76
C LEU A 187 15.48 13.12 0.54
N GLN A 188 14.75 12.73 1.59
CA GLN A 188 15.34 12.34 2.86
C GLN A 188 16.34 11.21 2.70
N TYR A 189 15.99 10.16 1.95
CA TYR A 189 16.90 9.04 1.69
C TYR A 189 18.18 9.46 0.95
N ILE A 190 18.05 10.32 -0.07
CA ILE A 190 19.21 10.85 -0.80
C ILE A 190 20.11 11.66 0.13
N GLN A 191 19.55 12.55 0.96
CA GLN A 191 20.31 13.34 1.93
C GLN A 191 21.07 12.45 2.93
N GLU A 192 20.39 11.48 3.53
CA GLU A 192 20.99 10.54 4.49
C GLU A 192 22.16 9.73 3.88
N GLU A 193 22.03 9.28 2.63
CA GLU A 193 23.07 8.48 1.96
C GLU A 193 24.23 9.34 1.41
N THR A 194 23.95 10.58 1.00
CA THR A 194 24.98 11.50 0.45
C THR A 194 25.78 12.23 1.53
N GLU A 195 25.19 12.50 2.69
CA GLU A 195 25.88 13.08 3.85
C GLU A 195 26.74 12.06 4.62
N SER A 196 26.59 10.76 4.33
CA SER A 196 27.43 9.68 4.84
C SER A 196 28.48 9.28 3.79
N PRO A 197 29.72 9.81 3.82
CA PRO A 197 30.77 9.47 2.86
C PRO A 197 31.34 8.07 3.14
N ARG A 198 30.53 7.02 3.00
CA ARG A 198 31.00 5.63 2.99
C ARG A 198 31.62 5.22 1.65
N TRP A 199 31.44 6.03 0.62
CA TRP A 199 31.88 5.74 -0.76
C TRP A 199 33.22 6.39 -1.16
N PHE A 200 33.84 7.18 -0.28
CA PHE A 200 35.12 7.87 -0.54
C PHE A 200 36.34 7.23 0.17
N VAL A 201 36.22 6.00 0.67
CA VAL A 201 37.34 5.27 1.26
C VAL A 201 37.68 4.07 0.38
N HIS A 202 38.37 4.31 -0.72
CA HIS A 202 39.31 3.36 -1.36
C HIS A 202 40.32 4.12 -2.21
#